data_AF-A0A9D2RES6-F1
#
_entry.id   AF-A0A9D2RES6-F1
#
_cell.length_a   1.000
_cell.length_b   1.000
_cell.length_c   1.000
_cell.angle_alpha   90.00
_cell.angle_beta   90.00
_cell.angle_gamma   90.00
#
_symmetry.space_group_name_H-M   'P 1'
#
loop_
_entity.id
_entity.type
_entity.pdbx_description
1 polymer ?
#
loop_
_entity_poly.entity_id
_entity_poly.type
_entity_poly.pdbx_seq_one_letter_code
_entity_poly.pdbx_strand_id
1 'polypeptide(L)'
;MTVWAGIQTTIEIFLKGRASIDDILLLFIYLELGAMVGIYFKTNHMPVRFLIYVAITALTRLMISDISHHNDPNMGVVYISAAILLLAIAVLVVRFASWRFPSVKSSDQQVVDESHEGLEP
;
A
#
# COMPACT_ATOMS: atom_id res chain seq x y z
N MET A 1 29.50 -5.28 20.16
CA MET A 1 30.19 -5.97 19.05
C MET A 1 29.28 -6.19 17.84
N THR A 2 28.03 -6.63 17.99
CA THR A 2 27.08 -6.86 16.87
C THR A 2 26.58 -5.58 16.18
N VAL A 3 26.26 -4.52 16.93
CA VAL A 3 25.78 -3.23 16.34
C VAL A 3 26.88 -2.54 15.54
N TRP A 4 28.13 -2.58 16.03
CA TRP A 4 29.30 -2.03 15.34
C TRP A 4 29.56 -2.74 14.00
N ALA A 5 29.43 -4.07 13.97
CA ALA A 5 29.56 -4.85 12.74
C ALA A 5 28.46 -4.48 11.71
N GLY A 6 27.21 -4.31 12.15
CA GLY A 6 26.11 -3.93 11.26
C GLY A 6 26.28 -2.54 10.62
N ILE A 7 26.82 -1.57 11.38
CA ILE A 7 27.13 -0.24 10.86
C ILE A 7 28.26 -0.31 9.83
N GLN A 8 29.32 -1.07 10.10
CA GLN A 8 30.44 -1.26 9.17
C GLN A 8 29.99 -1.88 7.85
N THR A 9 29.15 -2.92 7.88
CA THR A 9 28.63 -3.56 6.65
C THR A 9 27.77 -2.60 5.82
N THR A 10 26.96 -1.75 6.47
CA THR A 10 26.10 -0.76 5.80
C THR A 10 26.94 0.30 5.08
N ILE A 11 28.02 0.78 5.73
CA ILE A 11 28.96 1.75 5.13
C ILE A 11 29.75 1.10 3.99
N GLU A 12 30.11 -0.17 4.10
CA GLU A 12 30.88 -0.90 3.09
C GLU A 12 30.09 -1.13 1.79
N ILE A 13 28.76 -1.36 1.89
CA ILE A 13 27.85 -1.43 0.73
C ILE A 13 27.74 -0.06 0.06
N PHE A 14 27.67 1.02 0.85
CA PHE A 14 27.62 2.39 0.33
C PHE A 14 28.94 2.80 -0.35
N LEU A 15 30.09 2.38 0.19
CA LEU A 15 31.43 2.65 -0.37
C LEU A 15 31.76 1.82 -1.62
N LYS A 16 31.17 0.62 -1.77
CA LYS A 16 31.42 -0.26 -2.93
C LYS A 16 30.88 0.27 -4.26
N GLY A 17 30.04 1.32 -4.24
CA GLY A 17 29.58 2.02 -5.45
C GLY A 17 28.74 1.17 -6.42
N ARG A 18 28.36 -0.05 -6.03
CA ARG A 18 27.52 -0.96 -6.81
C ARG A 18 26.31 -1.33 -5.96
N ALA A 19 25.18 -0.66 -6.22
CA ALA A 19 23.90 -1.07 -5.68
C ALA A 19 23.37 -2.26 -6.48
N SER A 20 22.94 -3.32 -5.80
CA SER A 20 22.23 -4.43 -6.46
C SER A 20 20.79 -4.01 -6.78
N ILE A 21 20.15 -4.75 -7.69
CA ILE A 21 18.72 -4.56 -7.99
C ILE A 21 17.90 -4.69 -6.69
N ASP A 22 18.20 -5.64 -5.81
CA ASP A 22 17.51 -5.75 -4.52
C ASP A 22 17.63 -4.53 -3.62
N ASP A 23 18.79 -3.86 -3.60
CA ASP A 23 19.04 -2.66 -2.78
C ASP A 23 18.24 -1.45 -3.31
N ILE A 24 18.21 -1.28 -4.64
CA ILE A 24 17.46 -0.21 -5.30
C ILE A 24 15.96 -0.40 -5.07
N LEU A 25 15.50 -1.65 -5.16
CA LEU A 25 14.11 -2.00 -4.91
C LEU A 25 13.74 -1.84 -3.43
N LEU A 26 14.70 -2.02 -2.51
CA LEU A 26 14.50 -1.79 -1.08
C LEU A 26 14.33 -0.31 -0.79
N LEU A 27 15.17 0.51 -1.41
CA LEU A 27 15.03 1.96 -1.36
C LEU A 27 13.68 2.41 -1.94
N PHE A 28 13.23 1.80 -3.04
CA PHE A 28 11.95 2.12 -3.67
C PHE A 28 10.75 1.89 -2.74
N ILE A 29 10.67 0.77 -2.01
CA ILE A 29 9.56 0.55 -1.06
C ILE A 29 9.61 1.51 0.14
N TYR A 30 10.80 1.94 0.55
CA TYR A 30 10.94 2.91 1.63
C TYR A 30 10.48 4.30 1.20
N LEU A 31 10.81 4.70 -0.03
CA LEU A 31 10.34 5.97 -0.60
C LEU A 31 8.82 5.95 -0.83
N GLU A 32 8.28 4.85 -1.34
CA GLU A 32 6.84 4.67 -1.57
C GLU A 32 6.04 4.78 -0.25
N LEU A 33 6.46 4.02 0.77
CA LEU A 33 5.81 4.05 2.08
C LEU A 33 5.97 5.43 2.75
N GLY A 34 7.15 6.04 2.63
CA GLY A 34 7.41 7.39 3.14
C GLY A 34 6.49 8.44 2.51
N ALA A 35 6.27 8.38 1.19
CA ALA A 35 5.35 9.27 0.49
C ALA A 35 3.90 9.09 0.95
N MET A 36 3.45 7.84 1.14
CA MET A 36 2.11 7.56 1.67
C MET A 36 1.91 8.07 3.09
N VAL A 37 2.88 7.84 3.98
CA VAL A 37 2.83 8.35 5.37
C VAL A 37 2.85 9.88 5.37
N GLY A 38 3.64 10.51 4.50
CA GLY A 38 3.66 11.96 4.33
C GLY A 38 2.31 12.54 3.90
N ILE A 39 1.61 11.87 2.96
CA ILE A 39 0.25 12.26 2.55
C ILE A 39 -0.76 11.99 3.67
N TYR A 40 -0.61 10.90 4.41
CA TYR A 40 -1.47 10.54 5.54
C TYR A 40 -1.51 11.65 6.60
N PHE A 41 -0.35 12.18 7.00
CA PHE A 41 -0.28 13.28 7.96
C PHE A 41 -0.94 14.57 7.45
N LYS A 42 -0.98 14.80 6.14
CA LYS A 42 -1.62 15.98 5.55
C LYS A 42 -3.14 15.87 5.45
N THR A 43 -3.71 14.65 5.47
CA THR A 43 -5.14 14.40 5.17
C THR A 43 -5.95 13.81 6.33
N ASN A 44 -5.33 13.36 7.44
CA ASN A 44 -5.99 12.84 8.66
C ASN A 44 -6.99 11.66 8.47
N HIS A 45 -7.14 11.15 7.25
CA HIS A 45 -7.94 9.97 6.94
C HIS A 45 -7.01 8.92 6.33
N MET A 46 -7.16 7.64 6.69
CA MET A 46 -6.56 6.52 5.96
C MET A 46 -7.59 5.93 4.99
N PRO A 47 -7.58 6.29 3.69
CA PRO A 47 -8.34 5.57 2.69
C PRO A 47 -7.79 4.15 2.48
N VAL A 48 -8.68 3.16 2.40
CA VAL A 48 -8.38 1.78 1.93
C VAL A 48 -7.60 1.75 0.61
N ARG A 49 -7.72 2.80 -0.21
CA ARG A 49 -6.94 2.98 -1.45
C ARG A 49 -5.43 2.94 -1.22
N PHE A 50 -4.93 3.51 -0.11
CA PHE A 50 -3.49 3.51 0.19
C PHE A 50 -2.96 2.10 0.44
N LEU A 51 -3.67 1.29 1.23
CA LEU A 51 -3.32 -0.12 1.49
C LEU A 51 -3.22 -0.95 0.20
N ILE A 52 -4.13 -0.70 -0.74
CA ILE A 52 -4.15 -1.40 -2.04
C ILE A 52 -2.94 -1.02 -2.90
N TYR A 53 -2.57 0.27 -2.95
CA TYR A 53 -1.37 0.70 -3.68
C TYR A 53 -0.11 0.05 -3.10
N VAL A 54 0.02 -0.04 -1.76
CA VAL A 54 1.15 -0.74 -1.11
C VAL A 54 1.23 -2.20 -1.54
N ALA A 55 0.10 -2.90 -1.60
CA ALA A 55 0.07 -4.31 -2.00
C ALA A 55 0.55 -4.50 -3.45
N ILE A 56 0.12 -3.64 -4.38
CA ILE A 56 0.52 -3.70 -5.79
C ILE A 56 2.03 -3.43 -5.93
N THR A 57 2.54 -2.38 -5.28
CA THR A 57 3.96 -2.01 -5.31
C THR A 57 4.84 -3.10 -4.72
N ALA A 58 4.42 -3.71 -3.59
CA ALA A 58 5.14 -4.81 -2.96
C ALA A 58 5.27 -6.05 -3.87
N LEU A 59 4.20 -6.40 -4.59
CA LEU A 59 4.20 -7.57 -5.49
C LEU A 59 4.94 -7.32 -6.80
N THR A 60 4.82 -6.12 -7.34
CA THR A 60 5.57 -5.72 -8.53
C THR A 60 7.07 -5.77 -8.23
N ARG A 61 7.48 -5.34 -7.03
CA ARG A 61 8.87 -5.46 -6.58
C ARG A 61 9.31 -6.92 -6.43
N LEU A 62 8.47 -7.76 -5.84
CA LEU A 62 8.76 -9.19 -5.71
C LEU A 62 9.02 -9.82 -7.08
N MET A 63 8.20 -9.49 -8.08
CA MET A 63 8.39 -9.94 -9.46
C MET A 63 9.73 -9.50 -10.05
N ILE A 64 10.09 -8.23 -9.83
CA ILE A 64 11.30 -7.65 -10.44
C ILE A 64 12.59 -8.12 -9.73
N SER A 65 12.51 -8.51 -8.45
CA SER A 65 13.60 -9.20 -7.74
C SER A 65 13.75 -10.64 -8.23
N ASP A 66 12.63 -11.37 -8.38
CA ASP A 66 12.63 -12.76 -8.85
C ASP A 66 13.18 -12.91 -10.27
N ILE A 67 12.77 -12.03 -11.20
CA ILE A 67 13.27 -12.01 -12.60
C ILE A 67 14.76 -11.65 -12.68
N SER A 68 15.27 -10.85 -11.75
CA SER A 68 16.66 -10.40 -11.76
C SER A 68 17.63 -11.49 -11.27
N HIS A 69 17.17 -12.43 -10.44
CA HIS A 69 18.00 -13.49 -9.86
C HIS A 69 18.00 -14.77 -10.70
N HIS A 70 16.90 -15.06 -11.41
CA HIS A 70 16.75 -16.27 -12.23
C HIS A 70 16.77 -15.91 -13.72
N ASN A 71 17.96 -15.94 -14.33
CA ASN A 71 18.16 -15.68 -15.77
C ASN A 71 17.69 -16.86 -16.67
N ASP A 72 17.13 -17.93 -16.09
CA ASP A 72 16.52 -19.02 -16.83
C ASP A 72 15.00 -18.81 -16.91
N PRO A 73 14.37 -18.93 -18.10
CA PRO A 73 12.94 -18.74 -18.29
C PRO A 73 12.15 -19.83 -17.54
N ASN A 74 11.92 -19.58 -16.26
CA ASN A 74 11.21 -20.49 -15.35
C ASN A 74 9.75 -20.04 -15.21
N MET A 75 8.87 -21.01 -14.99
CA MET A 75 7.43 -20.79 -14.78
C MET A 75 7.09 -19.87 -13.59
N GLY A 76 8.06 -19.56 -12.71
CA GLY A 76 7.91 -18.62 -11.59
C GLY A 76 7.39 -17.24 -12.02
N VAL A 77 7.91 -16.69 -13.12
CA VAL A 77 7.49 -15.38 -13.65
C VAL A 77 6.01 -15.39 -14.08
N VAL A 78 5.55 -16.53 -14.61
CA VAL A 78 4.15 -16.71 -15.03
C VAL A 78 3.24 -16.75 -13.80
N TYR A 79 3.63 -17.43 -12.72
CA TYR A 79 2.86 -17.44 -11.48
C TYR A 79 2.77 -16.06 -10.82
N ILE A 80 3.87 -15.31 -10.81
CA ILE A 80 3.89 -13.96 -10.23
C ILE A 80 3.06 -12.99 -11.06
N SER A 81 3.18 -13.03 -12.39
CA SER A 81 2.34 -12.20 -13.28
C SER A 81 0.85 -12.54 -13.16
N ALA A 82 0.50 -13.82 -13.03
CA ALA A 82 -0.87 -14.26 -12.78
C ALA A 82 -1.38 -13.79 -11.40
N ALA A 83 -0.54 -13.79 -10.36
CA ALA A 83 -0.89 -13.27 -9.04
C ALA A 83 -1.15 -11.75 -9.08
N ILE A 84 -0.33 -10.98 -9.81
CA ILE A 84 -0.55 -9.54 -10.03
C ILE A 84 -1.86 -9.31 -10.79
N LEU A 85 -2.15 -10.10 -11.82
CA LEU A 85 -3.40 -10.04 -12.57
C LEU A 85 -4.62 -10.30 -11.67
N LEU A 86 -4.55 -11.34 -10.83
CA LEU A 86 -5.62 -11.69 -9.90
C LEU A 86 -5.88 -10.56 -8.90
N LEU A 87 -4.81 -9.92 -8.39
CA LEU A 87 -4.94 -8.79 -7.49
C LEU A 87 -5.44 -7.53 -8.18
N ALA A 88 -5.06 -7.27 -9.43
CA ALA A 88 -5.64 -6.19 -10.22
C ALA A 88 -7.17 -6.37 -10.36
N ILE A 89 -7.64 -7.61 -10.58
CA ILE A 89 -9.07 -7.94 -10.64
C ILE A 89 -9.72 -7.77 -9.25
N ALA A 90 -9.10 -8.25 -8.18
CA ALA A 90 -9.62 -8.07 -6.82
C ALA A 90 -9.81 -6.59 -6.47
N VAL A 91 -8.85 -5.74 -6.85
CA VAL A 91 -8.91 -4.28 -6.67
C VAL A 91 -10.02 -3.66 -7.52
N LEU A 92 -10.19 -4.11 -8.75
CA LEU A 92 -11.30 -3.66 -9.60
C LEU A 92 -12.66 -3.96 -8.95
N VAL A 93 -12.83 -5.16 -8.38
CA VAL A 93 -14.04 -5.56 -7.65
C VAL A 93 -14.24 -4.70 -6.41
N VAL A 94 -13.22 -4.51 -5.57
CA VAL A 94 -13.32 -3.66 -4.36
C VAL A 94 -13.66 -2.22 -4.73
N ARG A 95 -13.04 -1.68 -5.79
CA ARG A 95 -13.33 -0.34 -6.30
C ARG A 95 -14.78 -0.23 -6.74
N PHE A 96 -15.27 -1.19 -7.52
CA PHE A 96 -16.65 -1.22 -7.99
C PHE A 96 -17.66 -1.35 -6.85
N ALA A 97 -17.40 -2.22 -5.87
CA ALA A 97 -18.22 -2.38 -4.68
C ALA A 97 -18.27 -1.09 -3.83
N SER A 98 -17.11 -0.44 -3.64
CA SER A 98 -17.02 0.84 -2.90
C SER A 98 -17.76 1.98 -3.61
N TRP A 99 -17.85 1.94 -4.94
CA TRP A 99 -18.62 2.91 -5.72
C TRP A 99 -20.14 2.65 -5.65
N ARG A 100 -20.56 1.40 -5.43
CA ARG A 100 -21.98 1.02 -5.42
C ARG A 100 -22.65 1.18 -4.04
N PHE A 101 -21.90 1.02 -2.94
CA PHE A 101 -22.39 1.24 -1.58
C PHE A 101 -21.68 2.42 -0.90
N PRO A 102 -22.12 3.66 -1.11
CA PRO A 102 -21.89 4.69 -0.11
C PRO A 102 -22.70 4.27 1.11
N SER A 103 -22.05 3.93 2.23
CA SER A 103 -22.79 3.69 3.47
C SER A 103 -23.56 4.96 3.77
N VAL A 104 -24.89 4.87 3.68
CA VAL A 104 -25.80 5.89 4.19
C VAL A 104 -25.35 6.15 5.62
N LYS A 105 -24.80 7.33 5.89
CA LYS A 105 -24.75 7.82 7.26
C LYS A 105 -26.21 7.93 7.67
N SER A 106 -26.64 7.05 8.57
CA SER A 106 -27.97 7.06 9.15
C SER A 106 -28.25 8.46 9.68
N SER A 107 -29.26 9.09 9.09
CA SER A 107 -29.93 10.30 9.58
C SER A 107 -30.70 9.92 10.84
N ASP A 108 -30.03 9.84 11.99
CA ASP A 108 -30.64 9.41 13.26
C ASP A 108 -30.36 10.42 14.38
N GLN A 109 -30.66 11.71 14.18
CA GLN A 109 -30.57 12.66 15.31
C GLN A 109 -31.43 13.93 15.25
N GLN A 110 -32.18 14.25 14.18
CA GLN A 110 -32.62 15.65 13.99
C GLN A 110 -34.11 15.99 13.85
N VAL A 111 -35.09 15.08 13.96
CA VAL A 111 -36.47 15.48 13.59
C VAL A 111 -37.60 15.09 14.55
N VAL A 112 -37.41 14.31 15.62
CA VAL A 112 -38.59 13.80 16.38
C VAL A 112 -38.79 14.40 17.77
N ASP A 113 -37.78 14.99 18.44
CA ASP A 113 -37.95 15.36 19.86
C ASP A 113 -38.43 16.80 20.11
N GLU A 114 -37.97 17.83 19.38
CA GLU A 114 -38.30 19.23 19.75
C GLU A 114 -39.56 19.80 19.10
N SER A 115 -40.20 19.12 18.12
CA SER A 115 -41.50 19.58 17.60
C SER A 115 -42.66 19.38 18.59
N HIS A 116 -42.40 18.77 19.75
CA HIS A 116 -43.38 18.54 20.81
C HIS A 116 -43.35 19.58 21.95
N GLU A 117 -42.42 20.55 21.98
CA GLU A 117 -42.39 21.60 23.03
C GLU A 117 -43.01 22.96 22.61
N GLY A 118 -43.46 23.10 21.36
CA GLY A 118 -43.84 24.40 20.79
C GLY A 118 -45.33 24.73 20.71
N LEU A 119 -46.23 23.97 21.34
CA LEU A 119 -47.68 24.18 21.21
C LEU A 119 -48.44 23.99 22.52
N GLU A 120 -48.35 24.95 23.45
CA GLU A 120 -49.46 25.27 24.36
C GLU A 120 -49.54 26.80 24.60
N PRO A 121 -50.64 27.49 24.22
CA PRO A 121 -50.95 28.88 24.60
C PRO A 121 -51.62 29.01 25.98
#